data_AF-A0A3L6QBB0-F1
#
_entry.id   AF-A0A3L6QBB0-F1
#
_cell.length_a   1.000
_cell.length_b   1.000
_cell.length_c   1.000
_cell.angle_alpha   90.00
_cell.angle_beta   90.00
_cell.angle_gamma   90.00
#
_symmetry.space_group_name_H-M   'P 1'
#
loop_
_entity.id
_entity.type
_entity.pdbx_description
1 polymer ?
#
loop_
_entity_poly.entity_id
_entity_poly.type
_entity_poly.pdbx_seq_one_letter_code
_entity_poly.pdbx_strand_id
1 'polypeptide(L)'
;MGYRNYRQLIDRGLVPLRDEADLADVAGGRLATVVAGTRGMCDGVQLRDFPSFIRTTDSGDIMLNFLLREAERLSLPDAVMINSFDDLETTTLDAMRAILPPVHAVGPLLLHERHVIPADSPLAGLGSNLWKEQAGLMEWLAGRAPRSVVYVN
;
A
#
# COMPACT_ATOMS: atom_id res chain seq x y z
N MET A 1 5.99 -3.55 1.02
CA MET A 1 7.38 -3.67 0.51
C MET A 1 7.91 -2.45 -0.25
N GLY A 2 7.09 -1.61 -0.89
CA GLY A 2 7.57 -0.41 -1.60
C GLY A 2 8.52 0.49 -0.79
N TYR A 3 8.09 0.97 0.39
CA TYR A 3 8.92 1.82 1.27
C TYR A 3 10.23 1.15 1.72
N ARG A 4 10.24 -0.18 1.88
CA ARG A 4 11.43 -0.93 2.31
C ARG A 4 12.55 -0.93 1.26
N ASN A 5 12.24 -0.62 0.00
CA ASN A 5 13.22 -0.51 -1.07
C ASN A 5 13.76 0.93 -1.22
N TYR A 6 13.30 1.92 -0.43
CA TYR A 6 13.75 3.31 -0.56
C TYR A 6 15.25 3.48 -0.40
N ARG A 7 15.86 2.80 0.59
CA ARG A 7 17.32 2.81 0.78
C ARG A 7 18.06 2.42 -0.49
N GLN A 8 17.62 1.34 -1.13
CA GLN A 8 18.21 0.86 -2.38
C GLN A 8 18.04 1.89 -3.52
N LEU A 9 16.91 2.61 -3.59
CA LEU A 9 16.72 3.67 -4.58
C LEU A 9 17.70 4.83 -4.35
N ILE A 10 17.92 5.23 -3.09
CA ILE A 10 18.84 6.29 -2.70
C ILE A 10 20.29 5.87 -2.98
N ASP A 11 20.69 4.68 -2.54
CA ASP A 11 22.06 4.16 -2.70
C ASP A 11 22.44 4.02 -4.19
N ARG A 12 21.45 3.80 -5.06
CA ARG A 12 21.62 3.74 -6.53
C ARG A 12 21.54 5.10 -7.22
N GLY A 13 21.38 6.19 -6.47
CA GLY A 13 21.19 7.55 -7.02
C GLY A 13 19.94 7.67 -7.89
N LEU A 14 18.93 6.84 -7.65
CA LEU A 14 17.66 6.93 -8.38
C LEU A 14 16.76 8.04 -7.82
N VAL A 15 16.86 8.27 -6.51
CA VAL A 15 16.12 9.30 -5.76
C VAL A 15 17.06 9.99 -4.76
N PRO A 16 16.84 11.27 -4.42
CA PRO A 16 15.85 12.17 -5.01
C PRO A 16 16.10 12.41 -6.51
N LEU A 17 15.08 12.88 -7.20
CA LEU A 17 15.15 13.22 -8.62
C LEU A 17 15.98 14.49 -8.83
N ARG A 18 16.46 14.71 -10.05
CA ARG A 18 17.42 15.81 -10.31
C ARG A 18 16.73 17.16 -10.43
N ASP A 19 15.57 17.20 -11.06
CA ASP A 19 14.84 18.42 -11.38
C ASP A 19 13.34 18.15 -11.56
N GLU A 20 12.59 19.21 -11.87
CA GLU A 20 11.16 19.14 -12.12
C GLU A 20 10.80 18.34 -13.39
N ALA A 21 11.70 18.27 -14.37
CA ALA A 21 11.46 17.49 -15.59
C ALA A 21 11.48 15.99 -15.27
N ASP A 22 12.36 15.54 -14.38
CA ASP A 22 12.37 14.17 -13.87
C ASP A 22 11.09 13.81 -13.08
N LEU A 23 10.40 14.80 -12.47
CA LEU A 23 9.12 14.58 -11.77
C LEU A 23 7.94 14.34 -12.73
N ALA A 24 8.06 14.73 -13.99
CA ALA A 24 6.99 14.62 -14.96
C ALA A 24 6.64 13.14 -15.26
N ASP A 25 5.38 12.79 -15.07
CA ASP A 25 4.87 11.45 -15.34
C ASP A 25 4.52 11.26 -16.82
N VAL A 26 5.55 11.24 -17.66
CA VAL A 26 5.44 11.12 -19.12
C VAL A 26 6.03 9.81 -19.62
N ALA A 27 5.55 9.34 -20.78
CA ALA A 27 6.07 8.14 -21.43
C ALA A 27 7.57 8.32 -21.76
N GLY A 28 8.40 7.35 -21.36
CA GLY A 28 9.86 7.42 -21.51
C GLY A 28 10.55 8.43 -20.58
N GLY A 29 9.81 9.12 -19.72
CA GLY A 29 10.37 10.02 -18.71
C GLY A 29 11.08 9.27 -17.58
N ARG A 30 11.70 10.02 -16.66
CA ARG A 30 12.49 9.44 -15.56
C ARG A 30 11.69 8.45 -14.72
N LEU A 31 10.42 8.75 -14.42
CA LEU A 31 9.55 7.86 -13.65
C LEU A 31 9.22 6.53 -14.35
N ALA A 32 9.46 6.40 -15.66
CA ALA A 32 9.34 5.14 -16.40
C ALA A 32 10.56 4.20 -16.21
N THR A 33 11.59 4.62 -15.47
CA THR A 33 12.79 3.80 -15.24
C THR A 33 12.41 2.53 -14.48
N VAL A 34 12.66 1.37 -15.10
CA VAL A 34 12.50 0.05 -14.47
C VAL A 34 13.57 -0.14 -13.39
N VAL A 35 13.13 -0.53 -12.19
CA VAL A 35 13.99 -0.77 -11.04
C VAL A 35 14.17 -2.28 -10.87
N ALA A 36 15.33 -2.79 -11.29
CA ALA A 36 15.68 -4.19 -11.08
C ALA A 36 15.99 -4.50 -9.60
N GLY A 37 15.70 -5.73 -9.16
CA GLY A 37 16.11 -6.26 -7.87
C GLY A 37 15.31 -5.72 -6.68
N THR A 38 14.03 -5.43 -6.86
CA THR A 38 13.11 -4.92 -5.85
C THR A 38 12.49 -6.08 -5.06
N ARG A 39 13.01 -6.32 -3.85
CA ARG A 39 12.55 -7.47 -3.04
C ARG A 39 11.08 -7.32 -2.70
N GLY A 40 10.30 -8.39 -2.90
CA GLY A 40 8.88 -8.46 -2.55
C GLY A 40 8.01 -7.52 -3.39
N MET A 41 8.43 -7.22 -4.62
CA MET A 41 7.64 -6.51 -5.62
C MET A 41 7.67 -7.30 -6.93
N CYS A 42 6.70 -7.05 -7.81
CA CYS A 42 6.66 -7.69 -9.12
C CYS A 42 7.86 -7.30 -9.99
N ASP A 43 8.19 -8.14 -10.96
CA ASP A 43 9.17 -7.80 -11.98
C ASP A 43 8.67 -6.64 -12.85
N GLY A 44 9.60 -5.83 -13.36
CA GLY A 44 9.28 -4.71 -14.25
C GLY A 44 8.73 -3.46 -13.56
N VAL A 45 8.70 -3.44 -12.22
CA VAL A 45 8.33 -2.25 -11.42
C VAL A 45 9.16 -1.05 -11.83
N GLN A 46 8.48 0.06 -12.10
CA GLN A 46 9.06 1.33 -12.47
C GLN A 46 9.11 2.27 -11.27
N LEU A 47 9.90 3.35 -11.36
CA LEU A 47 9.92 4.39 -10.33
C LEU A 47 8.51 4.94 -10.03
N ARG A 48 7.65 5.11 -11.05
CA ARG A 48 6.26 5.58 -10.85
C ARG A 48 5.40 4.68 -9.95
N ASP A 49 5.74 3.39 -9.85
CA ASP A 49 4.96 2.36 -9.13
C ASP A 49 5.31 2.30 -7.64
N PHE A 50 6.40 2.95 -7.23
CA PHE A 50 6.70 3.15 -5.82
C PHE A 50 5.76 4.18 -5.21
N PRO A 51 5.56 4.15 -3.88
CA PRO A 51 4.80 5.19 -3.21
C PRO A 51 5.36 6.59 -3.56
N SER A 52 4.46 7.53 -3.82
CA SER A 52 4.77 8.82 -4.47
C SER A 52 5.74 9.72 -3.70
N PHE A 53 6.04 9.43 -2.45
CA PHE A 53 6.98 10.19 -1.62
C PHE A 53 8.44 10.12 -2.10
N ILE A 54 8.76 9.28 -3.08
CA ILE A 54 10.05 9.35 -3.78
C ILE A 54 10.10 10.44 -4.86
N ARG A 55 8.95 11.03 -5.24
CA ARG A 55 8.83 12.05 -6.28
C ARG A 55 9.19 13.42 -5.69
N THR A 56 10.45 13.58 -5.32
CA THR A 56 11.01 14.81 -4.74
C THR A 56 12.40 15.07 -5.30
N THR A 57 12.79 16.34 -5.39
CA THR A 57 14.16 16.77 -5.74
C THR A 57 14.99 17.11 -4.51
N ASP A 58 14.36 17.13 -3.33
CA ASP A 58 15.01 17.49 -2.07
C ASP A 58 15.47 16.23 -1.32
N SER A 59 16.77 16.12 -1.06
CA SER A 59 17.32 15.06 -0.21
C SER A 59 16.88 15.17 1.26
N GLY A 60 16.50 16.37 1.70
CA GLY A 60 15.95 16.66 3.02
C GLY A 60 14.44 16.50 3.12
N ASP A 61 13.77 16.01 2.07
CA ASP A 61 12.31 15.86 2.05
C ASP A 61 11.82 15.06 3.27
N ILE A 62 10.91 15.68 4.02
CA ILE A 62 10.44 15.16 5.30
C ILE A 62 9.77 13.80 5.11
N MET A 63 8.94 13.64 4.08
CA MET A 63 8.18 12.41 3.87
C MET A 63 9.06 11.28 3.37
N LEU A 64 9.98 11.56 2.44
CA LEU A 64 10.98 10.58 1.99
C LEU A 64 11.78 10.03 3.17
N ASN A 65 12.36 10.92 3.98
CA ASN A 65 13.20 10.55 5.12
C ASN A 65 12.42 9.87 6.24
N PHE A 66 11.21 10.35 6.55
CA PHE A 66 10.35 9.73 7.55
C PHE A 66 10.00 8.29 7.17
N LEU A 67 9.53 8.06 5.94
CA LEU A 67 9.12 6.74 5.48
C LEU A 67 10.30 5.77 5.33
N LEU A 68 11.47 6.26 4.89
CA LEU A 68 12.70 5.47 4.89
C LEU A 68 13.00 4.97 6.31
N ARG A 69 13.01 5.88 7.29
CA ARG A 69 13.31 5.56 8.68
C ARG A 69 12.30 4.58 9.29
N GLU A 70 11.00 4.87 9.15
CA GLU A 70 9.97 4.01 9.72
C GLU A 70 9.92 2.64 9.04
N ALA A 71 10.15 2.59 7.72
CA ALA A 71 10.29 1.33 7.02
C ALA A 71 11.44 0.52 7.64
N GLU A 72 12.66 1.07 7.75
CA GLU A 72 13.82 0.39 8.33
C GLU A 72 13.55 -0.17 9.74
N ARG A 73 12.78 0.56 10.54
CA ARG A 73 12.41 0.20 11.92
C ARG A 73 11.40 -0.93 12.05
N LEU A 74 10.78 -1.44 10.98
CA LEU A 74 9.88 -2.61 11.09
C LEU A 74 10.59 -3.91 11.56
N SER A 75 11.91 -3.88 11.80
CA SER A 75 12.65 -4.98 12.42
C SER A 75 12.71 -4.91 13.95
N LEU A 76 12.30 -3.78 14.55
CA LEU A 76 12.29 -3.57 16.00
C LEU A 76 11.13 -4.21 16.76
N PRO A 77 9.88 -4.30 16.23
CA PRO A 77 8.77 -4.88 16.99
C PRO A 77 8.88 -6.40 17.10
N ASP A 78 8.18 -7.01 18.05
CA ASP A 78 8.16 -8.47 18.23
C ASP A 78 7.46 -9.21 17.08
N ALA A 79 6.51 -8.54 16.41
CA ALA A 79 5.78 -9.07 15.26
C ALA A 79 5.22 -7.93 14.39
N VAL A 80 4.91 -8.25 13.13
CA VAL A 80 4.25 -7.36 12.18
C VAL A 80 2.91 -7.96 11.76
N MET A 81 1.81 -7.24 12.03
CA MET A 81 0.47 -7.62 11.59
C MET A 81 0.08 -6.82 10.35
N ILE A 82 -0.45 -7.50 9.34
CA ILE A 82 -0.83 -6.89 8.06
C ILE A 82 -2.28 -7.24 7.76
N ASN A 83 -3.08 -6.22 7.46
CA ASN A 83 -4.44 -6.39 6.97
C ASN A 83 -4.44 -6.80 5.48
N SER A 84 -4.01 -8.03 5.24
CA SER A 84 -3.97 -8.73 3.96
C SER A 84 -4.13 -10.23 4.24
N PHE A 85 -4.10 -11.09 3.23
CA PHE A 85 -4.16 -12.55 3.38
C PHE A 85 -3.15 -13.25 2.46
N ASP A 86 -2.70 -14.42 2.87
CA ASP A 86 -1.60 -15.15 2.21
C ASP A 86 -1.81 -15.37 0.71
N ASP A 87 -3.01 -15.79 0.31
CA ASP A 87 -3.31 -16.08 -1.10
C ASP A 87 -3.32 -14.83 -2.00
N LEU A 88 -3.48 -13.63 -1.44
CA LEU A 88 -3.45 -12.38 -2.21
C LEU A 88 -2.01 -11.91 -2.49
N GLU A 89 -1.14 -12.05 -1.50
CA GLU A 89 0.17 -11.39 -1.49
C GLU A 89 1.32 -12.35 -1.16
N THR A 90 1.20 -13.64 -1.50
CA THR A 90 2.13 -14.71 -1.12
C THR A 90 3.60 -14.30 -1.28
N THR A 91 4.00 -13.90 -2.49
CA THR A 91 5.38 -13.51 -2.80
C THR A 91 5.86 -12.32 -1.97
N THR A 92 4.98 -11.33 -1.74
CA THR A 92 5.31 -10.14 -0.95
C THR A 92 5.46 -10.50 0.52
N LEU A 93 4.55 -11.30 1.07
CA LEU A 93 4.56 -11.75 2.47
C LEU A 93 5.78 -12.63 2.76
N ASP A 94 6.15 -13.54 1.86
CA ASP A 94 7.35 -14.35 2.00
C ASP A 94 8.63 -13.51 1.97
N ALA A 95 8.68 -12.52 1.08
CA ALA A 95 9.78 -11.56 1.05
C ALA A 95 9.87 -10.71 2.33
N MET A 96 8.73 -10.41 2.98
CA MET A 96 8.68 -9.75 4.28
C MET A 96 9.18 -10.67 5.39
N ARG A 97 8.66 -11.91 5.47
CA ARG A 97 9.05 -12.93 6.45
C ARG A 97 10.55 -13.27 6.41
N ALA A 98 11.17 -13.12 5.24
CA ALA A 98 12.61 -13.36 5.09
C ALA A 98 13.50 -12.29 5.75
N ILE A 99 12.96 -11.11 6.08
CA ILE A 99 13.76 -9.97 6.60
C ILE A 99 13.18 -9.29 7.84
N LEU A 100 11.94 -9.60 8.20
CA LEU A 100 11.25 -9.01 9.33
C LEU A 100 11.05 -10.05 10.45
N PRO A 101 10.75 -9.60 11.67
CA PRO A 101 10.13 -10.42 12.71
C PRO A 101 8.87 -11.14 12.18
N PRO A 102 8.31 -12.10 12.95
CA PRO A 102 7.11 -12.82 12.56
C PRO A 102 6.04 -11.92 11.92
N VAL A 103 5.70 -12.23 10.65
CA VAL A 103 4.71 -11.48 9.87
C VAL A 103 3.42 -12.27 9.77
N HIS A 104 2.34 -11.69 10.29
CA HIS A 104 1.01 -12.28 10.32
C HIS A 104 0.07 -11.50 9.39
N ALA A 105 -0.41 -12.17 8.35
CA ALA A 105 -1.52 -11.69 7.56
C ALA A 105 -2.82 -12.01 8.32
N VAL A 106 -3.54 -10.97 8.76
CA VAL A 106 -4.74 -11.07 9.62
C VAL A 106 -6.01 -10.54 8.95
N GLY A 107 -5.90 -10.25 7.66
CA GLY A 107 -6.96 -9.64 6.87
C GLY A 107 -7.77 -10.62 6.04
N PRO A 108 -8.73 -10.10 5.25
CA PRO A 108 -9.21 -8.72 5.34
C PRO A 108 -10.06 -8.54 6.61
N LEU A 109 -9.75 -7.49 7.38
CA LEU A 109 -10.40 -7.23 8.68
C LEU A 109 -11.93 -7.08 8.54
N LEU A 110 -12.41 -6.50 7.44
CA LEU A 110 -13.85 -6.36 7.16
C LEU A 110 -14.58 -7.70 7.12
N LEU A 111 -13.95 -8.76 6.58
CA LEU A 111 -14.57 -10.08 6.60
C LEU A 111 -14.53 -10.69 8.00
N HIS A 112 -13.44 -10.49 8.75
CA HIS A 112 -13.36 -10.97 10.13
C HIS A 112 -14.42 -10.34 11.02
N GLU A 113 -14.63 -9.02 10.90
CA GLU A 113 -15.69 -8.27 11.58
C GLU A 113 -17.06 -8.94 11.38
N ARG A 114 -17.44 -9.19 10.11
CA ARG A 114 -18.73 -9.78 9.75
C ARG A 114 -18.97 -11.19 10.28
N HIS A 115 -17.92 -11.99 10.46
CA HIS A 115 -18.05 -13.37 10.91
C HIS A 115 -17.92 -13.52 12.43
N VAL A 116 -17.14 -12.65 13.08
CA VAL A 116 -16.77 -12.80 14.49
C VAL A 116 -17.64 -11.93 15.40
N ILE A 117 -18.16 -10.79 14.93
CA ILE A 117 -18.97 -9.88 15.75
C ILE A 117 -20.45 -10.22 15.59
N PRO A 118 -21.12 -10.69 16.67
CA PRO A 118 -22.57 -10.92 16.65
C PRO A 118 -23.35 -9.63 16.41
N ALA A 119 -24.52 -9.73 15.77
CA ALA A 119 -25.36 -8.57 15.45
C ALA A 119 -25.89 -7.84 16.71
N ASP A 120 -26.00 -8.54 17.84
CA ASP A 120 -26.40 -8.02 19.15
C ASP A 120 -25.20 -7.52 19.99
N SER A 121 -23.98 -7.62 19.45
CA SER A 121 -22.78 -7.14 20.12
C SER A 121 -22.81 -5.62 20.26
N PRO A 122 -22.34 -5.04 21.38
CA PRO A 122 -22.12 -3.60 21.49
C PRO A 122 -21.09 -3.09 20.48
N LEU A 123 -20.28 -3.97 19.87
CA LEU A 123 -19.32 -3.65 18.83
C LEU A 123 -19.93 -3.67 17.42
N ALA A 124 -21.17 -4.12 17.24
CA ALA A 124 -21.81 -4.21 15.92
C ALA A 124 -21.96 -2.85 15.21
N GLY A 125 -21.91 -1.74 15.96
CA GLY A 125 -21.89 -0.39 15.40
C GLY A 125 -20.50 0.11 14.97
N LEU A 126 -19.42 -0.63 15.29
CA LEU A 126 -18.06 -0.30 14.88
C LEU A 126 -17.77 -0.94 13.52
N GLY A 127 -18.16 -0.25 12.45
CA GLY A 127 -17.83 -0.67 11.09
C GLY A 127 -16.38 -0.37 10.70
N SER A 128 -15.83 -1.11 9.74
CA SER A 128 -14.53 -0.84 9.11
C SER A 128 -14.51 0.39 8.16
N ASN A 129 -15.52 1.26 8.20
CA ASN A 129 -15.65 2.46 7.36
C ASN A 129 -15.70 3.72 8.21
N LEU A 130 -14.89 4.73 7.86
CA LEU A 130 -14.88 6.03 8.55
C LEU A 130 -15.84 7.05 7.92
N TRP A 131 -16.47 6.71 6.79
CA TRP A 131 -17.39 7.59 6.09
C TRP A 131 -18.83 7.39 6.54
N LYS A 132 -19.59 8.50 6.59
CA LYS A 132 -21.04 8.45 6.81
C LYS A 132 -21.72 7.77 5.63
N GLU A 133 -22.54 6.77 5.92
CA GLU A 133 -23.31 6.08 4.90
C GLU A 133 -24.39 7.00 4.29
N GLN A 134 -24.54 6.94 2.97
CA GLN A 134 -25.60 7.64 2.26
C GLN A 134 -26.85 6.75 2.19
N ALA A 135 -27.93 7.21 2.80
CA ALA A 135 -29.23 6.54 2.71
C ALA A 135 -29.75 6.49 1.26
N GLY A 136 -30.44 5.41 0.88
CA GLY A 136 -31.04 5.27 -0.45
C GLY A 136 -30.12 4.66 -1.53
N LEU A 137 -28.82 4.48 -1.24
CA LEU A 137 -27.86 3.97 -2.23
C LEU A 137 -28.15 2.52 -2.61
N MET A 138 -28.50 1.69 -1.63
CA MET A 138 -28.79 0.27 -1.86
C MET A 138 -30.07 0.09 -2.69
N GLU A 139 -31.10 0.90 -2.44
CA GLU A 139 -32.34 0.93 -3.21
C GLU A 139 -32.10 1.40 -4.64
N TRP A 140 -31.26 2.43 -4.82
CA TRP A 140 -30.87 2.90 -6.15
C TRP A 140 -30.09 1.84 -6.93
N LEU A 141 -29.18 1.11 -6.27
CA LEU A 141 -28.40 0.00 -6.86
C LEU A 141 -29.29 -1.18 -7.25
N ALA A 142 -30.31 -1.51 -6.45
CA ALA A 142 -31.25 -2.59 -6.73
C ALA A 142 -32.03 -2.40 -8.04
N GLY A 143 -32.19 -1.15 -8.51
CA GLY A 143 -32.81 -0.82 -9.79
C GLY A 143 -31.87 -0.86 -11.00
N ARG A 144 -30.61 -1.28 -10.85
CA ARG A 144 -29.60 -1.30 -11.93
C ARG A 144 -29.33 -2.71 -12.41
N ALA A 145 -28.93 -2.85 -13.67
CA ALA A 145 -28.54 -4.14 -14.22
C ALA A 145 -27.24 -4.63 -13.55
N PRO A 146 -27.04 -5.96 -13.41
CA PRO A 146 -25.79 -6.49 -12.89
C PRO A 146 -24.58 -5.99 -13.68
N ARG A 147 -23.53 -5.56 -12.99
CA ARG A 147 -22.26 -5.07 -13.58
C ARG A 147 -22.41 -3.82 -14.47
N SER A 148 -23.47 -3.02 -14.31
CA SER A 148 -23.69 -1.79 -15.11
C SER A 148 -23.33 -0.48 -14.40
N VAL A 149 -22.93 -0.54 -13.13
CA VAL A 149 -22.63 0.65 -12.30
C VAL A 149 -21.13 0.72 -12.08
N VAL A 150 -20.56 1.90 -12.30
CA VAL A 150 -19.17 2.20 -11.91
C VAL A 150 -19.22 2.94 -10.58
N TYR A 151 -18.59 2.37 -9.56
CA TYR A 151 -18.41 3.02 -8.27
C TYR A 151 -17.19 3.95 -8.32
N VAL A 152 -17.37 5.20 -7.89
CA VAL A 152 -16.31 6.21 -7.77
C VAL A 152 -16.38 6.76 -6.35
N ASN A 153 -15.27 6.71 -5.63
CA ASN A 153 -15.09 7.23 -4.27
C ASN A 153 -13.92 8.20 -4.26
#